data_AF-A0A8A2H8P5-F1
#
_entry.id   AF-A0A8A2H8P5-F1
#
_cell.length_a   1.000
_cell.length_b   1.000
_cell.length_c   1.000
_cell.angle_alpha   90.00
_cell.angle_beta   90.00
_cell.angle_gamma   90.00
#
_symmetry.space_group_name_H-M   'P 1'
#
loop_
_entity.id
_entity.type
_entity.pdbx_description
1 polymer ?
#
loop_
_entity_poly.entity_id
_entity_poly.type
_entity_poly.pdbx_seq_one_letter_code
_entity_poly.pdbx_strand_id
1 'polypeptide(L)'
;MITYLMKCIRTELMSSELNNNELTSHLNNEPAGNPEITAMLEESHGEARGHAERNFAARNKLTLEGMLDTGVHFGHQARKWNPKMAPYIYGERNGVHLIDLLYTAVGMQEISEYLRDAGARKENLLLVGTRSQVSELVKDTATRWSHQDIHYVNHRWLGGMLTNWSTIQGCVKKLRELDTQMQLGLLETLPKKEAASAKKQYTRLHKFLGGVRDLNKVPETVLIIGQPTEMNAVRECNKLKLRTITFMDTDCDPSLADFILPANDDSVAAVQYLLDLMLSSFRQGTR
;
A
#
# COMPACT_ATOMS: atom_id res chain seq x y z
N MET A 1 21.99 -29.65 -20.06
CA MET A 1 20.99 -28.82 -20.79
C MET A 1 20.42 -27.69 -19.92
N ILE A 2 21.21 -27.14 -18.98
CA ILE A 2 20.85 -25.95 -18.17
C ILE A 2 21.97 -24.88 -18.22
N THR A 3 23.12 -25.18 -18.82
CA THR A 3 24.24 -24.24 -18.96
C THR A 3 24.20 -23.37 -20.23
N TYR A 4 23.22 -23.58 -21.12
CA TYR A 4 23.11 -22.84 -22.39
C TYR A 4 22.02 -21.75 -22.38
N LEU A 5 21.08 -21.77 -21.44
CA LEU A 5 20.04 -20.73 -21.32
C LEU A 5 20.49 -19.54 -20.43
N MET A 6 21.57 -19.69 -19.66
CA MET A 6 22.16 -18.59 -18.88
C MET A 6 23.12 -17.69 -19.66
N LYS A 7 23.39 -17.96 -20.94
CA LYS A 7 24.26 -17.14 -21.80
C LYS A 7 23.51 -16.18 -22.73
N CYS A 8 22.17 -16.21 -22.75
CA CYS A 8 21.35 -15.29 -23.55
C CYS A 8 20.68 -14.15 -22.76
N ILE A 9 20.73 -14.16 -21.42
CA ILE A 9 20.18 -13.03 -20.62
C ILE A 9 21.29 -12.16 -20.02
N ARG A 10 22.57 -12.55 -20.17
CA ARG A 10 23.72 -11.81 -19.62
C ARG A 10 24.52 -11.01 -20.65
N THR A 11 24.00 -10.84 -21.87
CA THR A 11 24.75 -10.22 -22.99
C THR A 11 23.99 -9.08 -23.69
N GLU A 12 22.85 -8.65 -23.17
CA GLU A 12 22.07 -7.53 -23.70
C GLU A 12 21.92 -6.34 -22.72
N LEU A 13 22.61 -6.39 -21.58
CA LEU A 13 22.62 -5.33 -20.56
C LEU A 13 24.02 -4.78 -20.23
N MET A 14 25.04 -5.09 -21.04
CA MET A 14 26.43 -4.67 -20.79
C MET A 14 27.11 -4.12 -22.06
N SER A 15 26.43 -3.24 -22.79
CA SER A 15 27.00 -2.56 -23.99
C SER A 15 26.63 -1.09 -24.13
N SER A 16 26.18 -0.40 -23.07
CA SER A 16 25.95 1.06 -23.12
C SER A 16 26.45 1.82 -21.90
N GLU A 17 27.34 1.24 -21.08
CA GLU A 17 27.98 1.89 -19.93
C GLU A 17 29.41 2.38 -20.22
N LEU A 18 29.74 2.67 -21.48
CA LEU A 18 30.98 3.35 -21.84
C LEU A 18 30.69 4.45 -22.87
N ASN A 19 30.10 5.57 -22.42
CA ASN A 19 30.67 6.90 -22.66
C ASN A 19 29.96 8.03 -21.86
N ASN A 20 29.77 7.87 -20.55
CA ASN A 20 29.12 8.90 -19.70
C ASN A 20 30.11 9.94 -19.09
N ASN A 21 31.37 9.96 -19.50
CA ASN A 21 32.36 10.94 -19.04
C ASN A 21 32.84 11.93 -20.10
N GLU A 22 32.33 11.88 -21.34
CA GLU A 22 32.63 12.88 -22.38
C GLU A 22 31.42 13.74 -22.78
N LEU A 23 30.19 13.41 -22.36
CA LEU A 23 29.00 14.26 -22.54
C LEU A 23 28.78 15.26 -21.39
N THR A 24 29.37 15.03 -20.22
CA THR A 24 29.20 15.87 -19.03
C THR A 24 30.10 17.12 -19.02
N SER A 25 31.05 17.22 -19.95
CA SER A 25 31.90 18.42 -20.11
C SER A 25 31.38 19.40 -21.16
N HIS A 26 30.46 18.99 -22.05
CA HIS A 26 29.89 19.85 -23.09
C HIS A 26 28.54 20.49 -22.72
N LEU A 27 27.90 20.05 -21.63
CA LEU A 27 26.61 20.61 -21.17
C LEU A 27 26.74 21.76 -20.16
N ASN A 28 27.96 22.13 -19.77
CA ASN A 28 28.19 23.19 -18.77
C ASN A 28 28.44 24.58 -19.38
N ASN A 29 28.23 24.77 -20.69
CA ASN A 29 28.26 26.09 -21.32
C ASN A 29 27.21 26.17 -22.43
N GLU A 30 25.97 26.53 -22.09
CA GLU A 30 25.12 27.53 -22.78
C GLU A 30 23.68 27.55 -22.20
N PRO A 31 22.92 28.65 -22.37
CA PRO A 31 22.10 29.21 -21.32
C PRO A 31 20.71 28.57 -21.18
N ALA A 32 20.11 28.87 -20.03
CA ALA A 32 18.74 28.53 -19.66
C ALA A 32 17.72 28.81 -20.78
N GLY A 33 16.84 27.83 -21.01
CA GLY A 33 15.48 28.07 -21.51
C GLY A 33 15.32 28.04 -23.02
N ASN A 34 15.40 26.86 -23.64
CA ASN A 34 14.61 26.62 -24.85
C ASN A 34 13.26 25.99 -24.45
N PRO A 35 12.14 26.76 -24.45
CA PRO A 35 10.83 26.26 -24.04
C PRO A 35 10.32 25.10 -24.91
N GLU A 36 10.80 24.95 -26.15
CA GLU A 36 10.42 23.82 -27.01
C GLU A 36 11.03 22.49 -26.54
N ILE A 37 12.28 22.50 -26.06
CA ILE A 37 12.94 21.26 -25.58
C ILE A 37 12.33 20.82 -24.24
N THR A 38 11.99 21.78 -23.36
CA THR A 38 11.27 21.48 -22.10
C THR A 38 9.87 20.95 -22.37
N ALA A 39 9.13 21.53 -23.32
CA ALA A 39 7.81 21.03 -23.71
C ALA A 39 7.88 19.63 -24.34
N MET A 40 8.86 19.36 -25.20
CA MET A 40 9.07 18.02 -25.79
C MET A 40 9.48 16.97 -24.74
N LEU A 41 10.26 17.35 -23.72
CA LEU A 41 10.59 16.47 -22.59
C LEU A 41 9.37 16.22 -21.69
N GLU A 42 8.55 17.24 -21.44
CA GLU A 42 7.30 17.09 -20.68
C GLU A 42 6.26 16.23 -21.41
N GLU A 43 6.12 16.40 -22.74
CA GLU A 43 5.26 15.57 -23.59
C GLU A 43 5.74 14.12 -23.65
N SER A 44 7.04 13.89 -23.86
CA SER A 44 7.60 12.52 -23.88
C SER A 44 7.53 11.81 -22.52
N HIS A 45 7.70 12.54 -21.41
CA HIS A 45 7.44 12.01 -20.07
C HIS A 45 5.94 11.74 -19.82
N GLY A 46 5.05 12.60 -20.33
CA GLY A 46 3.60 12.41 -20.26
C GLY A 46 3.13 11.19 -21.05
N GLU A 47 3.67 10.98 -22.25
CA GLU A 47 3.36 9.83 -23.11
C GLU A 47 3.92 8.52 -22.55
N ALA A 48 5.16 8.51 -22.03
CA ALA A 48 5.75 7.35 -21.38
C ALA A 48 4.99 6.97 -20.10
N ARG A 49 4.59 7.96 -19.30
CA ARG A 49 3.74 7.75 -18.12
C ARG A 49 2.36 7.24 -18.51
N GLY A 50 1.74 7.81 -19.55
CA GLY A 50 0.44 7.37 -20.06
C GLY A 50 0.48 5.97 -20.70
N HIS A 51 1.58 5.58 -21.33
CA HIS A 51 1.79 4.22 -21.86
C HIS A 51 2.05 3.21 -20.74
N ALA A 52 2.88 3.56 -19.75
CA ALA A 52 3.09 2.75 -18.55
C ALA A 52 1.79 2.58 -17.75
N GLU A 53 0.99 3.63 -17.58
CA GLU A 53 -0.30 3.60 -16.91
C GLU A 53 -1.35 2.80 -17.69
N ARG A 54 -1.37 2.87 -19.03
CA ARG A 54 -2.25 2.05 -19.88
C ARG A 54 -1.87 0.57 -19.85
N ASN A 55 -0.58 0.25 -19.94
CA ASN A 55 -0.10 -1.13 -19.83
C ASN A 55 -0.29 -1.69 -18.41
N PHE A 56 -0.17 -0.84 -17.38
CA PHE A 56 -0.48 -1.18 -16.00
C PHE A 56 -1.98 -1.45 -15.81
N ALA A 57 -2.86 -0.59 -16.35
CA ALA A 57 -4.31 -0.80 -16.31
C ALA A 57 -4.76 -2.05 -17.07
N ALA A 58 -4.14 -2.37 -18.21
CA ALA A 58 -4.41 -3.59 -18.97
C ALA A 58 -3.93 -4.87 -18.26
N ARG A 59 -2.84 -4.79 -17.47
CA ARG A 59 -2.37 -5.86 -16.58
C ARG A 59 -3.21 -5.99 -15.31
N ASN A 60 -3.86 -4.91 -14.89
CA ASN A 60 -4.72 -4.83 -13.70
C ASN A 60 -6.17 -5.26 -13.95
N LYS A 61 -6.39 -6.20 -14.86
CA LYS A 61 -7.66 -6.93 -14.87
C LYS A 61 -7.51 -8.16 -14.00
N LEU A 62 -8.47 -8.40 -13.10
CA LEU A 62 -8.50 -9.61 -12.32
C LEU A 62 -8.64 -10.82 -13.27
N THR A 63 -7.67 -11.73 -13.25
CA THR A 63 -7.70 -12.97 -14.03
C THR A 63 -7.54 -14.17 -13.11
N LEU A 64 -8.18 -15.29 -13.49
CA LEU A 64 -8.03 -16.54 -12.74
C LEU A 64 -6.57 -17.00 -12.69
N GLU A 65 -5.86 -16.88 -13.81
CA GLU A 65 -4.43 -17.17 -13.92
C GLU A 65 -3.60 -16.33 -12.94
N GLY A 66 -3.84 -15.02 -12.89
CA GLY A 66 -3.16 -14.12 -11.95
C GLY A 66 -3.40 -14.49 -10.48
N MET A 67 -4.63 -14.87 -10.11
CA MET A 67 -4.96 -15.32 -8.75
C MET A 67 -4.30 -16.65 -8.38
N LEU A 68 -4.17 -17.57 -9.34
CA LEU A 68 -3.50 -18.86 -9.13
C LEU A 68 -1.98 -18.67 -8.98
N ASP A 69 -1.36 -17.90 -9.88
CA ASP A 69 0.09 -17.66 -9.88
C ASP A 69 0.57 -16.92 -8.65
N THR A 70 -0.23 -15.97 -8.15
CA THR A 70 0.09 -15.18 -6.95
C THR A 70 -0.25 -15.90 -5.63
N GLY A 71 -0.96 -17.04 -5.71
CA GLY A 71 -1.30 -17.87 -4.55
C GLY A 71 -2.45 -17.34 -3.69
N VAL A 72 -3.40 -16.62 -4.29
CA VAL A 72 -4.59 -16.07 -3.60
C VAL A 72 -5.50 -17.17 -3.02
N HIS A 73 -5.52 -18.33 -3.69
CA HIS A 73 -6.37 -19.47 -3.36
C HIS A 73 -5.93 -20.27 -2.13
N PHE A 74 -4.73 -20.01 -1.58
CA PHE A 74 -4.27 -20.71 -0.39
C PHE A 74 -4.84 -20.06 0.87
N GLY A 75 -5.41 -20.87 1.76
CA GLY A 75 -5.74 -20.46 3.12
C GLY A 75 -4.75 -20.99 4.15
N HIS A 76 -5.16 -20.95 5.41
CA HIS A 76 -4.43 -21.56 6.52
C HIS A 76 -4.66 -23.08 6.64
N GLN A 77 -3.95 -23.68 7.60
CA GLN A 77 -4.10 -25.08 7.95
C GLN A 77 -5.53 -25.39 8.45
N ALA A 78 -6.08 -26.54 8.08
CA ALA A 78 -7.46 -26.92 8.40
C ALA A 78 -7.78 -27.01 9.90
N ARG A 79 -6.77 -27.07 10.77
CA ARG A 79 -6.93 -26.99 12.22
C ARG A 79 -7.14 -25.57 12.76
N LYS A 80 -6.79 -24.54 11.99
CA LYS A 80 -6.81 -23.13 12.36
C LYS A 80 -7.72 -22.38 11.38
N TRP A 81 -9.00 -22.68 11.43
CA TRP A 81 -10.02 -22.05 10.59
C TRP A 81 -11.19 -21.57 11.44
N ASN A 82 -11.93 -20.60 10.93
CA ASN A 82 -13.16 -20.11 11.50
C ASN A 82 -14.35 -20.80 10.81
N PRO A 83 -15.27 -21.47 11.54
CA PRO A 83 -16.44 -22.12 10.95
C PRO A 83 -17.31 -21.21 10.07
N LYS A 84 -17.33 -19.90 10.36
CA LYS A 84 -18.08 -18.93 9.55
C LYS A 84 -17.49 -18.72 8.15
N MET A 85 -16.23 -19.11 7.92
CA MET A 85 -15.59 -19.06 6.60
C MET A 85 -15.96 -20.25 5.71
N ALA A 86 -16.73 -21.24 6.22
CA ALA A 86 -17.13 -22.43 5.45
C ALA A 86 -17.68 -22.14 4.05
N PRO A 87 -18.53 -21.11 3.82
CA PRO A 87 -19.06 -20.82 2.48
C PRO A 87 -18.00 -20.37 1.45
N TYR A 88 -16.88 -19.83 1.92
CA TYR A 88 -15.80 -19.29 1.08
C TYR A 88 -14.66 -20.29 0.85
N ILE A 89 -14.72 -21.45 1.50
CA ILE A 89 -13.71 -22.51 1.39
C ILE A 89 -14.17 -23.51 0.33
N TYR A 90 -13.39 -23.64 -0.73
CA TYR A 90 -13.61 -24.61 -1.80
C TYR A 90 -13.34 -26.06 -1.34
N GLY A 91 -12.32 -26.25 -0.52
CA GLY A 91 -11.93 -27.58 -0.03
C GLY A 91 -10.64 -27.58 0.77
N GLU A 92 -10.03 -28.76 0.90
CA GLU A 92 -8.75 -28.95 1.59
C GLU A 92 -7.79 -29.77 0.72
N ARG A 93 -6.52 -29.37 0.69
CA ARG A 93 -5.44 -30.11 0.04
C ARG A 93 -4.22 -30.13 0.94
N ASN A 94 -3.72 -31.33 1.27
CA ASN A 94 -2.54 -31.51 2.12
C ASN A 94 -2.63 -30.79 3.49
N GLY A 95 -3.80 -30.76 4.11
CA GLY A 95 -3.99 -30.09 5.41
C GLY A 95 -4.14 -28.57 5.34
N VAL A 96 -4.19 -27.98 4.14
CA VAL A 96 -4.37 -26.54 3.90
C VAL A 96 -5.71 -26.31 3.20
N HIS A 97 -6.48 -25.34 3.69
CA HIS A 97 -7.73 -24.97 3.03
C HIS A 97 -7.48 -24.23 1.72
N LEU A 98 -8.36 -24.46 0.75
CA LEU A 98 -8.41 -23.74 -0.51
C LEU A 98 -9.58 -22.77 -0.47
N ILE A 99 -9.29 -21.50 -0.75
CA ILE A 99 -10.29 -20.44 -0.86
C ILE A 99 -10.90 -20.49 -2.26
N ASP A 100 -12.23 -20.37 -2.35
CA ASP A 100 -12.93 -20.31 -3.61
C ASP A 100 -12.75 -18.94 -4.29
N LEU A 101 -12.02 -18.95 -5.40
CA LEU A 101 -11.67 -17.76 -6.18
C LEU A 101 -12.89 -17.10 -6.85
N LEU A 102 -14.02 -17.80 -7.00
CA LEU A 102 -15.24 -17.18 -7.51
C LEU A 102 -15.74 -16.11 -6.54
N TYR A 103 -15.73 -16.39 -5.24
CA TYR A 103 -16.09 -15.39 -4.23
C TYR A 103 -15.08 -14.24 -4.19
N THR A 104 -13.79 -14.53 -4.36
CA THR A 104 -12.76 -13.48 -4.50
C THR A 104 -13.05 -12.58 -5.70
N ALA A 105 -13.42 -13.15 -6.84
CA ALA A 105 -13.69 -12.40 -8.05
C ALA A 105 -14.93 -11.51 -7.93
N VAL A 106 -16.02 -12.04 -7.37
CA VAL A 106 -17.24 -11.28 -7.10
C VAL A 106 -16.98 -10.18 -6.08
N GLY A 107 -16.34 -10.50 -4.96
CA GLY A 107 -16.01 -9.52 -3.91
C GLY A 107 -15.07 -8.42 -4.42
N MET A 108 -14.08 -8.76 -5.24
CA MET A 108 -13.21 -7.76 -5.87
C MET A 108 -14.00 -6.82 -6.78
N GLN A 109 -14.96 -7.32 -7.56
CA GLN A 109 -15.78 -6.47 -8.40
C GLN A 109 -16.58 -5.45 -7.57
N GLU A 110 -17.28 -5.92 -6.52
CA GLU A 110 -18.06 -5.05 -5.63
C GLU A 110 -17.17 -4.00 -4.93
N ILE A 111 -16.00 -4.43 -4.44
CA ILE A 111 -15.03 -3.54 -3.79
C ILE A 111 -14.48 -2.52 -4.79
N SER A 112 -14.14 -2.93 -6.02
CA SER A 112 -13.66 -2.02 -7.06
C SER A 112 -14.69 -0.97 -7.43
N GLU A 113 -15.97 -1.34 -7.53
CA GLU A 113 -17.06 -0.40 -7.79
C GLU A 113 -17.22 0.60 -6.63
N TYR A 114 -17.24 0.11 -5.38
CA TYR A 114 -17.29 0.97 -4.20
C TYR A 114 -16.09 1.93 -4.11
N LEU A 115 -14.88 1.42 -4.35
CA LEU A 115 -13.65 2.23 -4.28
C LEU A 115 -13.59 3.28 -5.39
N ARG A 116 -14.11 2.99 -6.58
CA ARG A 116 -14.25 3.98 -7.65
C ARG A 116 -15.16 5.13 -7.20
N ASP A 117 -16.30 4.81 -6.58
CA ASP A 117 -17.21 5.84 -6.06
C ASP A 117 -16.59 6.63 -4.89
N ALA A 118 -15.87 5.94 -3.99
CA ALA A 118 -15.14 6.58 -2.89
C ALA A 118 -14.05 7.54 -3.40
N GLY A 119 -13.33 7.13 -4.46
CA GLY A 119 -12.33 7.96 -5.15
C GLY A 119 -12.94 9.20 -5.78
N ALA A 120 -14.13 9.08 -6.40
CA ALA A 120 -14.87 10.21 -6.97
C ALA A 120 -15.34 11.21 -5.90
N ARG A 121 -15.65 10.72 -4.69
CA ARG A 121 -16.01 11.55 -3.53
C ARG A 121 -14.80 12.14 -2.80
N LYS A 122 -13.57 11.81 -3.20
CA LYS A 122 -12.32 12.21 -2.51
C LYS A 122 -12.33 11.84 -1.03
N GLU A 123 -12.76 10.61 -0.75
CA GLU A 123 -12.74 10.03 0.59
C GLU A 123 -11.32 9.61 0.98
N ASN A 124 -11.01 9.69 2.27
CA ASN A 124 -9.73 9.23 2.78
C ASN A 124 -9.77 7.70 2.95
N LEU A 125 -8.81 7.03 2.32
CA LEU A 125 -8.61 5.59 2.44
C LEU A 125 -7.43 5.31 3.37
N LEU A 126 -7.66 4.51 4.42
CA LEU A 126 -6.60 4.07 5.33
C LEU A 126 -6.26 2.60 5.11
N LEU A 127 -5.03 2.30 4.73
CA LEU A 127 -4.50 0.94 4.64
C LEU A 127 -3.89 0.50 5.97
N VAL A 128 -4.28 -0.66 6.47
CA VAL A 128 -3.78 -1.22 7.73
C VAL A 128 -3.24 -2.62 7.51
N GLY A 129 -1.97 -2.82 7.83
CA GLY A 129 -1.34 -4.14 7.77
C GLY A 129 -0.02 -4.14 8.53
N THR A 130 0.01 -4.79 9.70
CA THR A 130 1.13 -4.66 10.65
C THR A 130 2.02 -5.89 10.73
N ARG A 131 1.61 -6.99 10.09
CA ARG A 131 2.42 -8.20 9.95
C ARG A 131 3.71 -7.89 9.19
N SER A 132 4.82 -8.50 9.59
CA SER A 132 6.15 -8.25 9.02
C SER A 132 6.22 -8.42 7.50
N GLN A 133 5.48 -9.37 6.94
CA GLN A 133 5.43 -9.69 5.52
C GLN A 133 4.73 -8.60 4.70
N VAL A 134 3.72 -7.96 5.30
CA VAL A 134 2.81 -7.00 4.64
C VAL A 134 3.15 -5.54 4.99
N SER A 135 3.89 -5.32 6.08
CA SER A 135 4.23 -4.00 6.59
C SER A 135 4.91 -3.11 5.55
N GLU A 136 6.02 -3.57 4.95
CA GLU A 136 6.72 -2.76 3.95
C GLU A 136 5.87 -2.62 2.67
N LEU A 137 5.19 -3.69 2.28
CA LEU A 137 4.28 -3.72 1.13
C LEU A 137 3.20 -2.62 1.22
N VAL A 138 2.53 -2.50 2.36
CA VAL A 138 1.46 -1.50 2.59
C VAL A 138 2.01 -0.07 2.49
N LYS A 139 3.18 0.17 3.09
CA LYS A 139 3.86 1.46 3.04
C LYS A 139 4.28 1.82 1.61
N ASP A 140 4.94 0.90 0.93
CA ASP A 140 5.44 1.11 -0.43
C ASP A 140 4.30 1.31 -1.41
N THR A 141 3.21 0.54 -1.26
CA THR A 141 2.03 0.66 -2.10
C THR A 141 1.35 2.01 -1.88
N ALA A 142 1.08 2.42 -0.63
CA ALA A 142 0.50 3.74 -0.35
C ALA A 142 1.38 4.88 -0.89
N THR A 143 2.70 4.78 -0.71
CA THR A 143 3.66 5.78 -1.18
C THR A 143 3.76 5.82 -2.70
N ARG A 144 3.72 4.67 -3.38
CA ARG A 144 3.79 4.54 -4.84
C ARG A 144 2.57 5.16 -5.51
N TRP A 145 1.39 4.90 -4.96
CA TRP A 145 0.13 5.44 -5.46
C TRP A 145 -0.02 6.95 -5.16
N SER A 146 0.79 7.49 -4.23
CA SER A 146 1.10 8.91 -3.97
C SER A 146 -0.07 9.87 -4.20
N HIS A 147 -1.24 9.53 -3.64
CA HIS A 147 -2.39 10.43 -3.61
C HIS A 147 -2.56 10.98 -2.20
N GLN A 148 -3.01 12.23 -2.09
CA GLN A 148 -3.22 12.90 -0.80
C GLN A 148 -4.23 12.18 0.10
N ASP A 149 -5.06 11.32 -0.48
CA ASP A 149 -6.19 10.68 0.19
C ASP A 149 -5.90 9.23 0.61
N ILE A 150 -4.71 8.68 0.29
CA ILE A 150 -4.32 7.32 0.69
C ILE A 150 -3.30 7.40 1.83
N HIS A 151 -3.69 6.84 2.97
CA HIS A 151 -2.89 6.80 4.19
C HIS A 151 -2.60 5.36 4.61
N TYR A 152 -1.62 5.17 5.48
CA TYR A 152 -1.26 3.81 5.91
C TYR A 152 -0.82 3.69 7.36
N VAL A 153 -1.02 2.50 7.91
CA VAL A 153 -0.47 2.03 9.19
C VAL A 153 0.17 0.67 8.95
N ASN A 154 1.50 0.66 8.91
CA ASN A 154 2.28 -0.55 8.64
C ASN A 154 2.98 -1.14 9.86
N HIS A 155 3.13 -0.36 10.93
CA HIS A 155 3.61 -0.84 12.22
C HIS A 155 2.42 -1.06 13.15
N ARG A 156 2.66 -1.26 14.44
CA ARG A 156 1.61 -1.48 15.42
C ARG A 156 0.48 -0.42 15.38
N TRP A 157 -0.76 -0.90 15.36
CA TRP A 157 -1.95 -0.10 15.66
C TRP A 157 -1.94 0.40 17.11
N LEU A 158 -1.98 1.72 17.30
CA LEU A 158 -2.12 2.31 18.63
C LEU A 158 -3.61 2.36 18.98
N GLY A 159 -3.99 1.72 20.09
CA GLY A 159 -5.39 1.76 20.56
C GLY A 159 -5.85 3.20 20.79
N GLY A 160 -7.03 3.55 20.28
CA GLY A 160 -7.52 4.92 20.26
C GLY A 160 -7.16 5.70 19.01
N MET A 161 -6.57 5.06 17.98
CA MET A 161 -6.15 5.72 16.75
C MET A 161 -7.30 6.45 16.04
N LEU A 162 -8.49 5.85 16.05
CA LEU A 162 -9.67 6.45 15.43
C LEU A 162 -10.64 6.98 16.50
N THR A 163 -10.81 6.24 17.59
CA THR A 163 -11.78 6.58 18.64
C THR A 163 -11.34 7.74 19.55
N ASN A 164 -10.03 8.00 19.66
CA ASN A 164 -9.45 9.14 20.37
C ASN A 164 -8.69 10.06 19.41
N TRP A 165 -9.38 10.47 18.35
CA TRP A 165 -8.81 11.24 17.24
C TRP A 165 -8.12 12.54 17.68
N SER A 166 -8.68 13.28 18.64
CA SER A 166 -8.11 14.54 19.12
C SER A 166 -6.71 14.38 19.71
N THR A 167 -6.47 13.28 20.44
CA THR A 167 -5.14 12.97 21.00
C THR A 167 -4.15 12.61 19.90
N ILE A 168 -4.59 11.83 18.91
CA ILE A 168 -3.77 11.43 17.77
C ILE A 168 -3.39 12.65 16.93
N GLN A 169 -4.32 13.56 16.67
CA GLN A 169 -4.04 14.84 16.01
C GLN A 169 -3.00 15.66 16.78
N GLY A 170 -3.06 15.68 18.11
CA GLY A 170 -2.04 16.31 18.96
C GLY A 170 -0.65 15.67 18.75
N CYS A 171 -0.58 14.34 18.69
CA CYS A 171 0.67 13.62 18.42
C CYS A 171 1.20 13.87 16.99
N VAL A 172 0.32 13.94 15.99
CA VAL A 172 0.68 14.26 14.59
C VAL A 172 1.18 15.71 14.49
N LYS A 173 0.52 16.66 15.16
CA LYS A 173 1.00 18.05 15.25
C LYS A 173 2.40 18.09 15.87
N LYS A 174 2.64 17.34 16.95
CA LYS A 174 3.97 17.26 17.56
C LYS A 174 5.01 16.65 16.64
N LEU A 175 4.64 15.63 15.86
CA LEU A 175 5.49 15.06 14.83
C LEU A 175 5.90 16.12 13.79
N ARG A 176 4.93 16.89 13.28
CA ARG A 176 5.19 17.98 12.31
C ARG A 176 6.12 19.05 12.91
N GLU A 177 5.91 19.46 14.16
CA GLU A 177 6.79 20.42 14.85
C GLU A 177 8.23 19.91 14.95
N LEU A 178 8.41 18.64 15.36
CA LEU A 178 9.74 18.03 15.48
C LEU A 178 10.43 17.88 14.11
N ASP A 179 9.67 17.56 13.06
CA ASP A 179 10.18 17.48 11.69
C ASP A 179 10.69 18.85 11.22
N THR A 180 9.90 19.91 11.42
CA THR A 180 10.32 21.29 11.10
C THR A 180 11.55 21.72 11.89
N GLN A 181 11.61 21.42 13.20
CA GLN A 181 12.79 21.74 14.03
C GLN A 181 14.05 21.00 13.56
N MET A 182 13.89 19.77 13.08
CA MET A 182 15.00 18.97 12.58
C MET A 182 15.48 19.48 11.22
N GLN A 183 14.57 19.88 10.32
CA GLN A 183 14.90 20.49 9.02
C GLN A 183 15.58 21.85 9.16
N LEU A 184 15.18 22.66 10.14
CA LEU A 184 15.77 23.97 10.42
C LEU A 184 17.08 23.89 11.23
N GLY A 185 17.55 22.69 11.59
CA GLY A 185 18.77 22.51 12.40
C GLY A 185 18.66 22.98 13.85
N LEU A 186 17.46 23.34 14.32
CA LEU A 186 17.24 23.89 15.67
C LEU A 186 17.60 22.89 16.78
N LEU A 187 17.47 21.59 16.50
CA LEU A 187 17.81 20.54 17.47
C LEU A 187 19.32 20.49 17.79
N GLU A 188 20.18 20.99 16.89
CA GLU A 188 21.64 21.01 17.10
C GLU A 188 22.07 22.12 18.06
N THR A 189 21.24 23.15 18.22
CA THR A 189 21.46 24.24 19.17
C THR A 189 21.12 23.87 20.62
N LEU A 190 20.36 22.77 20.81
CA LEU A 190 19.93 22.31 22.12
C LEU A 190 21.04 21.53 22.84
N PRO A 191 20.99 21.45 24.18
CA PRO A 191 21.86 20.56 24.95
C PRO A 191 21.76 19.11 24.44
N LYS A 192 22.91 18.40 24.37
CA LYS A 192 22.99 17.03 23.82
C LYS A 192 21.92 16.08 24.36
N LYS A 193 21.58 16.19 25.65
CA LYS A 193 20.54 15.39 26.31
C LYS A 193 19.14 15.67 25.75
N GLU A 194 18.81 16.94 25.56
CA GLU A 194 17.52 17.37 25.03
C GLU A 194 17.39 17.04 23.55
N ALA A 195 18.44 17.31 22.76
CA ALA A 195 18.53 16.93 21.36
C ALA A 195 18.32 15.41 21.16
N ALA A 196 18.98 14.58 21.97
CA ALA A 196 18.81 13.13 21.93
C ALA A 196 17.39 12.69 22.31
N SER A 197 16.77 13.33 23.31
CA SER A 197 15.39 13.06 23.71
C SER A 197 14.40 13.42 22.61
N ALA A 198 14.54 14.60 22.00
CA ALA A 198 13.72 15.07 20.89
C ALA A 198 13.84 14.13 19.67
N LYS A 199 15.06 13.71 19.32
CA LYS A 199 15.31 12.76 18.23
C LYS A 199 14.66 11.39 18.52
N LYS A 200 14.76 10.89 19.75
CA LYS A 200 14.10 9.63 20.15
C LYS A 200 12.58 9.74 20.07
N GLN A 201 12.02 10.87 20.48
CA GLN A 201 10.58 11.14 20.37
C GLN A 201 10.14 11.22 18.90
N TYR A 202 10.89 11.93 18.05
CA TYR A 202 10.65 12.00 16.61
C TYR A 202 10.67 10.61 15.97
N THR A 203 11.72 9.81 16.17
CA THR A 203 11.81 8.46 15.61
C THR A 203 10.63 7.59 16.03
N ARG A 204 10.20 7.69 17.29
CA ARG A 204 9.04 6.94 17.79
C ARG A 204 7.75 7.39 17.13
N LEU A 205 7.49 8.70 17.07
CA LEU A 205 6.26 9.24 16.47
C LEU A 205 6.22 8.96 14.97
N HIS A 206 7.32 9.20 14.26
CA HIS A 206 7.43 8.95 12.82
C HIS A 206 7.18 7.47 12.48
N LYS A 207 7.70 6.54 13.30
CA LYS A 207 7.51 5.10 13.10
C LYS A 207 6.04 4.68 13.12
N PHE A 208 5.22 5.25 14.00
CA PHE A 208 3.82 4.83 14.17
C PHE A 208 2.81 5.73 13.47
N LEU A 209 3.11 7.03 13.32
CA LEU A 209 2.18 8.03 12.81
C LEU A 209 2.61 8.62 11.46
N GLY A 210 3.74 8.19 10.89
CA GLY A 210 4.24 8.70 9.62
C GLY A 210 3.23 8.55 8.47
N GLY A 211 2.59 7.39 8.35
CA GLY A 211 1.63 7.13 7.27
C GLY A 211 0.26 7.78 7.45
N VAL A 212 -0.03 8.34 8.62
CA VAL A 212 -1.25 9.13 8.91
C VAL A 212 -0.92 10.60 9.15
N ARG A 213 0.30 11.04 8.83
CA ARG A 213 0.75 12.41 9.10
C ARG A 213 -0.11 13.45 8.40
N ASP A 214 -0.58 13.15 7.19
CA ASP A 214 -1.28 14.09 6.32
C ASP A 214 -2.82 13.93 6.43
N LEU A 215 -3.28 13.01 7.28
CA LEU A 215 -4.69 12.73 7.54
C LEU A 215 -5.30 13.83 8.44
N ASN A 216 -6.19 14.65 7.86
CA ASN A 216 -6.78 15.79 8.57
C ASN A 216 -8.10 15.46 9.29
N LYS A 217 -8.85 14.46 8.81
CA LYS A 217 -10.12 13.96 9.36
C LYS A 217 -10.05 12.45 9.53
N VAL A 218 -10.95 11.88 10.34
CA VAL A 218 -11.10 10.42 10.44
C VAL A 218 -11.40 9.85 9.04
N PRO A 219 -10.73 8.77 8.61
CA PRO A 219 -10.95 8.18 7.28
C PRO A 219 -12.34 7.57 7.18
N GLU A 220 -12.96 7.69 6.01
CA GLU A 220 -14.29 7.13 5.74
C GLU A 220 -14.22 5.62 5.48
N THR A 221 -13.14 5.17 4.83
CA THR A 221 -12.92 3.77 4.48
C THR A 221 -11.58 3.27 5.03
N VAL A 222 -11.60 2.10 5.66
CA VAL A 222 -10.41 1.42 6.17
C VAL A 222 -10.26 0.05 5.51
N LEU A 223 -9.11 -0.19 4.89
CA LEU A 223 -8.73 -1.47 4.33
C LEU A 223 -7.81 -2.19 5.32
N ILE A 224 -8.20 -3.37 5.78
CA ILE A 224 -7.51 -4.14 6.81
C ILE A 224 -6.97 -5.44 6.22
N ILE A 225 -5.67 -5.69 6.41
CA ILE A 225 -4.99 -6.93 6.03
C ILE A 225 -4.59 -7.65 7.31
N GLY A 226 -5.04 -8.90 7.46
CA GLY A 226 -4.83 -9.68 8.66
C GLY A 226 -5.78 -9.32 9.80
N GLN A 227 -7.07 -9.61 9.63
CA GLN A 227 -8.11 -9.34 10.62
C GLN A 227 -7.77 -9.85 12.05
N PRO A 228 -7.21 -11.07 12.24
CA PRO A 228 -6.92 -11.58 13.59
C PRO A 228 -5.85 -10.77 14.32
N THR A 229 -4.86 -10.24 13.58
CA THR A 229 -3.80 -9.39 14.13
C THR A 229 -4.28 -7.97 14.38
N GLU A 230 -5.19 -7.45 13.55
CA GLU A 230 -5.68 -6.07 13.60
C GLU A 230 -7.04 -5.90 14.28
N MET A 231 -7.40 -6.81 15.19
CA MET A 231 -8.71 -6.80 15.84
C MET A 231 -9.04 -5.48 16.57
N ASN A 232 -8.02 -4.75 17.06
CA ASN A 232 -8.25 -3.43 17.66
C ASN A 232 -8.70 -2.40 16.62
N ALA A 233 -8.10 -2.40 15.42
CA ALA A 233 -8.52 -1.54 14.32
C ALA A 233 -9.96 -1.86 13.90
N VAL A 234 -10.28 -3.15 13.73
CA VAL A 234 -11.63 -3.64 13.40
C VAL A 234 -12.67 -3.14 14.43
N ARG A 235 -12.39 -3.30 15.72
CA ARG A 235 -13.29 -2.84 16.80
C ARG A 235 -13.49 -1.33 16.81
N GLU A 236 -12.43 -0.56 16.57
CA GLU A 236 -12.53 0.89 16.50
C GLU A 236 -13.35 1.34 15.28
N CYS A 237 -13.14 0.72 14.12
CA CYS A 237 -13.93 0.98 12.91
C CYS A 237 -15.42 0.69 13.14
N ASN A 238 -15.74 -0.48 13.72
CA ASN A 238 -17.12 -0.88 14.01
C ASN A 238 -17.79 0.07 15.01
N LYS A 239 -17.06 0.54 16.03
CA LYS A 239 -17.57 1.51 17.00
C LYS A 239 -17.92 2.86 16.37
N LEU A 240 -17.11 3.30 15.41
CA LEU A 240 -17.30 4.55 14.68
C LEU A 240 -18.18 4.38 13.43
N LYS A 241 -18.60 3.15 13.11
CA LYS A 241 -19.38 2.79 11.92
C LYS A 241 -18.69 3.21 10.62
N LEU A 242 -17.37 3.09 10.57
CA LEU A 242 -16.57 3.30 9.35
C LEU A 242 -16.73 2.11 8.42
N ARG A 243 -16.62 2.36 7.12
CA ARG A 243 -16.65 1.27 6.13
C ARG A 243 -15.35 0.49 6.15
N THR A 244 -15.46 -0.82 6.26
CA THR A 244 -14.31 -1.72 6.39
C THR A 244 -14.24 -2.68 5.21
N ILE A 245 -13.08 -2.72 4.56
CA ILE A 245 -12.74 -3.71 3.53
C ILE A 245 -11.67 -4.61 4.13
N THR A 246 -11.91 -5.91 4.23
CA THR A 246 -10.96 -6.82 4.88
C THR A 246 -10.55 -7.96 3.97
N PHE A 247 -9.25 -8.24 3.93
CA PHE A 247 -8.70 -9.46 3.34
C PHE A 247 -8.97 -10.61 4.30
N MET A 248 -9.74 -11.59 3.84
CA MET A 248 -10.26 -12.67 4.66
C MET A 248 -9.58 -13.98 4.30
N ASP A 249 -8.65 -14.40 5.15
CA ASP A 249 -8.21 -15.79 5.18
C ASP A 249 -9.22 -16.64 5.99
N THR A 250 -9.05 -17.95 5.91
CA THR A 250 -9.85 -18.99 6.53
C THR A 250 -9.95 -18.92 8.05
N ASP A 251 -9.05 -18.21 8.75
CA ASP A 251 -9.12 -18.00 10.21
C ASP A 251 -9.85 -16.71 10.62
N CYS A 252 -10.28 -15.88 9.67
CA CYS A 252 -10.96 -14.60 9.90
C CYS A 252 -12.47 -14.78 10.18
N ASP A 253 -13.12 -13.79 10.80
CA ASP A 253 -14.57 -13.75 11.00
C ASP A 253 -15.26 -12.80 9.98
N PRO A 254 -16.03 -13.33 9.00
CA PRO A 254 -16.70 -12.55 7.97
C PRO A 254 -17.77 -11.59 8.52
N SER A 255 -18.25 -11.78 9.75
CA SER A 255 -19.28 -10.90 10.34
C SER A 255 -18.76 -9.56 10.87
N LEU A 256 -17.44 -9.35 10.87
CA LEU A 256 -16.82 -8.15 11.44
C LEU A 256 -16.43 -7.08 10.40
N ALA A 257 -16.65 -7.33 9.11
CA ALA A 257 -16.32 -6.42 8.02
C ALA A 257 -17.55 -6.13 7.15
N ASP A 258 -17.62 -4.93 6.55
CA ASP A 258 -18.68 -4.57 5.60
C ASP A 258 -18.45 -5.22 4.23
N PHE A 259 -17.21 -5.13 3.74
CA PHE A 259 -16.77 -5.74 2.50
C PHE A 259 -15.71 -6.79 2.80
N ILE A 260 -15.93 -7.97 2.26
CA ILE A 260 -15.03 -9.12 2.43
C ILE A 260 -14.36 -9.45 1.11
N LEU A 261 -13.06 -9.70 1.18
CA LEU A 261 -12.32 -10.27 0.07
C LEU A 261 -11.67 -11.58 0.52
N PRO A 262 -12.30 -12.75 0.23
CA PRO A 262 -11.69 -14.03 0.51
C PRO A 262 -10.36 -14.15 -0.23
N ALA A 263 -9.24 -14.19 0.48
CA ALA A 263 -7.91 -14.21 -0.11
C ALA A 263 -6.84 -14.58 0.93
N ASN A 264 -5.76 -15.17 0.43
CA ASN A 264 -4.53 -15.38 1.19
C ASN A 264 -3.94 -14.05 1.68
N ASP A 265 -3.83 -13.87 3.00
CA ASP A 265 -3.23 -12.68 3.61
C ASP A 265 -1.75 -12.86 4.01
N ASP A 266 -1.21 -14.08 3.88
CA ASP A 266 0.18 -14.42 4.18
C ASP A 266 1.11 -14.28 2.95
N SER A 267 0.57 -14.42 1.73
CA SER A 267 1.34 -14.25 0.49
C SER A 267 1.50 -12.78 0.14
N VAL A 268 2.73 -12.27 0.18
CA VAL A 268 3.08 -10.91 -0.25
C VAL A 268 2.66 -10.66 -1.72
N ALA A 269 2.81 -11.67 -2.58
CA ALA A 269 2.42 -11.57 -3.99
C ALA A 269 0.91 -11.46 -4.16
N ALA A 270 0.12 -12.25 -3.42
CA ALA A 270 -1.34 -12.20 -3.44
C ALA A 270 -1.83 -10.84 -2.94
N VAL A 271 -1.32 -10.37 -1.80
CA VAL A 271 -1.70 -9.08 -1.22
C VAL A 271 -1.33 -7.93 -2.14
N GLN A 272 -0.12 -7.91 -2.72
CA GLN A 272 0.30 -6.86 -3.67
C GLN A 272 -0.62 -6.82 -4.89
N TYR A 273 -0.90 -7.99 -5.49
CA TYR A 273 -1.75 -8.11 -6.67
C TYR A 273 -3.15 -7.54 -6.41
N LEU A 274 -3.79 -7.95 -5.33
CA LEU A 274 -5.15 -7.51 -4.99
C LEU A 274 -5.18 -6.04 -4.57
N LEU A 275 -4.20 -5.56 -3.81
CA LEU A 275 -4.11 -4.14 -3.44
C LEU A 275 -3.92 -3.23 -4.66
N ASP A 276 -3.06 -3.61 -5.61
CA ASP A 276 -2.85 -2.80 -6.82
C ASP A 276 -4.12 -2.70 -7.66
N LEU A 277 -4.93 -3.78 -7.74
CA LEU A 277 -6.23 -3.75 -8.39
C LEU A 277 -7.20 -2.78 -7.69
N MET A 278 -7.32 -2.88 -6.37
CA MET A 278 -8.18 -2.01 -5.56
C MET A 278 -7.80 -0.54 -5.68
N LEU A 279 -6.52 -0.22 -5.51
CA LEU A 279 -6.04 1.17 -5.58
C LEU A 279 -6.09 1.73 -6.99
N SER A 280 -5.90 0.90 -8.02
CA SER A 280 -6.13 1.33 -9.40
C SER A 280 -7.58 1.72 -9.65
N SER A 281 -8.54 1.01 -9.04
CA SER A 281 -9.97 1.31 -9.13
C SER A 281 -10.32 2.61 -8.40
N PHE A 282 -9.77 2.81 -7.21
CA PHE A 282 -9.91 4.05 -6.45
C PHE A 282 -9.40 5.26 -7.25
N ARG A 283 -8.20 5.15 -7.83
CA ARG A 283 -7.60 6.24 -8.64
C ARG A 283 -8.40 6.56 -9.89
N GLN A 284 -9.01 5.57 -10.53
CA GLN A 284 -9.87 5.79 -11.69
C GLN A 284 -11.08 6.67 -11.34
N GLY A 285 -11.61 6.56 -10.12
CA GLY A 285 -12.70 7.41 -9.65
C GLY A 285 -12.29 8.85 -9.36
N THR A 286 -11.06 9.08 -8.92
CA THR A 286 -10.55 10.42 -8.59
C THR A 286 -10.24 11.28 -9.82
N ARG A 287 -10.02 10.66 -10.98
CA ARG A 287 -9.74 11.32 -12.26
C ARG A 287 -11.01 11.86 -12.91
#